data_AF-A1U1D4-F1
#
_entry.id   AF-A1U1D4-F1
#
_cell.length_a   1.000
_cell.length_b   1.000
_cell.length_c   1.000
_cell.angle_alpha   90.00
_cell.angle_beta   90.00
_cell.angle_gamma   90.00
#
_symmetry.space_group_name_H-M   'P 1'
#
loop_
_entity.id
_entity.type
_entity.pdbx_description
1 polymer ?
#
loop_
_entity_poly.entity_id
_entity_poly.type
_entity_poly.pdbx_seq_one_letter_code
_entity_poly.pdbx_strand_id
1 'polypeptide(L)' 'MKRAIFLMLAVTAVLLAGCEDTPPEPNKATCTGDAYQQALSEISSEAKRQAFAAECESFQKAQQMGEWEFKPSSPDRY' A
#
# COMPACT_ATOMS: atom_id res chain seq x y z
N MET A 1 -27.79 16.01 -35.22
CA MET A 1 -26.32 15.85 -35.10
C MET A 1 -25.74 16.47 -33.82
N LYS A 2 -26.02 17.75 -33.49
CA LYS A 2 -25.51 18.40 -32.25
C LYS A 2 -25.84 17.68 -30.92
N ARG A 3 -27.02 17.05 -30.81
CA ARG A 3 -27.42 16.28 -29.61
C ARG A 3 -26.63 14.98 -29.40
N ALA A 4 -26.20 14.33 -30.49
CA ALA A 4 -25.39 13.10 -30.42
C ALA A 4 -23.95 13.40 -29.96
N ILE A 5 -23.41 14.56 -30.34
CA ILE A 5 -22.08 15.02 -29.93
C ILE A 5 -22.04 15.30 -28.41
N PHE A 6 -23.09 15.92 -27.87
CA PHE A 6 -23.20 16.18 -26.43
C PHE A 6 -23.30 14.88 -25.60
N LEU A 7 -24.02 13.87 -26.11
CA LEU A 7 -24.12 12.57 -25.43
C LEU A 7 -22.79 11.80 -25.44
N MET A 8 -22.04 11.85 -26.54
CA MET A 8 -20.71 11.23 -26.63
C MET A 8 -19.71 11.86 -25.66
N LEU A 9 -19.72 13.19 -25.51
CA LEU A 9 -18.82 13.91 -24.57
C LEU A 9 -19.10 13.58 -23.10
N ALA A 10 -20.37 13.39 -22.72
CA ALA A 10 -20.74 13.06 -21.36
C ALA A 10 -20.28 11.65 -20.96
N VAL A 11 -20.33 10.69 -21.89
CA VAL A 11 -19.89 9.29 -21.64
C VAL A 11 -18.38 9.21 -21.41
N THR A 12 -17.59 10.00 -22.16
CA THR A 12 -16.13 10.03 -21.97
C THR A 12 -15.69 10.61 -20.62
N ALA A 13 -16.44 11.56 -20.07
CA ALA A 13 -16.12 12.18 -18.77
C ALA A 13 -16.35 11.22 -17.58
N VAL A 14 -17.33 10.33 -17.67
CA VAL A 14 -17.63 9.34 -16.61
C VAL A 14 -16.59 8.22 -16.57
N LEU A 15 -16.05 7.82 -17.72
CA LEU A 15 -15.01 6.79 -17.81
C LEU A 15 -13.67 7.23 -17.20
N LEU A 16 -13.39 8.53 -17.17
CA LEU A 16 -12.17 9.10 -16.55
C LEU A 16 -12.27 9.23 -15.03
N ALA A 17 -13.47 9.17 -14.45
CA ALA A 17 -13.66 9.27 -13.00
C ALA A 17 -13.40 7.95 -12.24
N GLY A 18 -13.06 6.86 -12.96
CA GLY A 18 -12.98 5.50 -12.41
C GLY A 18 -11.58 4.99 -12.07
N CYS A 19 -10.51 5.79 -12.18
CA CYS A 19 -9.20 5.38 -11.64
C CYS A 19 -9.18 5.62 -10.13
N GLU A 20 -9.83 4.72 -9.39
CA GLU A 20 -9.65 4.69 -7.95
C GLU A 20 -8.25 4.17 -7.65
N ASP A 21 -7.33 5.09 -7.31
CA ASP A 21 -5.96 4.77 -6.90
C ASP A 21 -5.97 3.98 -5.59
N THR A 22 -6.25 2.68 -5.65
CA THR A 22 -6.20 1.81 -4.47
C THR A 22 -4.74 1.39 -4.27
N PRO A 23 -4.12 1.77 -3.14
CA PRO A 23 -2.76 1.34 -2.83
C PRO A 23 -2.67 -0.19 -2.79
N PRO A 24 -1.52 -0.78 -3.15
CA PRO A 24 -1.32 -2.20 -3.00
C PRO A 24 -1.38 -2.61 -1.53
N GLU A 25 -1.71 -3.88 -1.29
CA GLU A 25 -1.75 -4.41 0.07
C GLU A 25 -0.36 -4.38 0.73
N PRO A 26 -0.22 -3.88 1.97
CA PRO A 26 1.05 -3.87 2.70
C PRO A 26 1.46 -5.28 3.12
N ASN A 27 2.58 -5.78 2.61
CA ASN A 27 3.13 -7.09 2.93
C ASN A 27 4.63 -7.15 2.64
N LYS A 28 5.26 -8.33 2.82
CA LYS A 28 6.71 -8.49 2.62
C LYS A 28 7.17 -8.12 1.20
N ALA A 29 6.35 -8.41 0.18
CA ALA A 29 6.69 -8.13 -1.21
C ALA A 29 6.54 -6.65 -1.55
N THR A 30 5.53 -5.97 -1.00
CA THR A 30 5.22 -4.56 -1.34
C THR A 30 5.92 -3.56 -0.43
N CYS A 31 6.32 -3.95 0.78
CA CYS A 31 6.97 -3.08 1.77
C CYS A 31 8.51 -3.14 1.74
N THR A 32 9.11 -3.75 0.71
CA THR A 32 10.58 -3.87 0.60
C THR A 32 11.11 -3.59 -0.81
N GLY A 33 12.34 -3.10 -0.87
CA GLY A 33 13.10 -2.93 -2.12
C GLY A 33 12.41 -2.04 -3.16
N ASP A 34 12.57 -2.43 -4.42
CA ASP A 34 12.08 -1.69 -5.58
C ASP A 34 10.54 -1.65 -5.64
N ALA A 35 9.88 -2.72 -5.17
CA ALA A 35 8.42 -2.80 -5.15
C ALA A 35 7.78 -1.72 -4.24
N TYR A 36 8.44 -1.40 -3.12
CA TYR A 36 8.00 -0.30 -2.25
C TYR A 36 8.12 1.07 -2.94
N GLN A 37 9.24 1.31 -3.62
CA GLN A 37 9.44 2.56 -4.37
C GLN A 37 8.44 2.68 -5.53
N GLN A 38 8.21 1.57 -6.23
CA GLN A 38 7.22 1.50 -7.31
C GLN A 38 5.81 1.80 -6.79
N ALA A 39 5.39 1.15 -5.69
CA ALA A 39 4.10 1.41 -5.06
C ALA A 39 3.92 2.89 -4.70
N LEU A 40 4.93 3.52 -4.10
CA LEU A 40 4.88 4.95 -3.79
C LEU A 40 4.79 5.84 -5.04
N SER A 41 5.45 5.45 -6.14
CA SER A 41 5.43 6.21 -7.39
C SER A 41 4.08 6.12 -8.12
N GLU A 42 3.39 4.98 -8.00
CA GLU A 42 2.09 4.72 -8.63
C GLU A 42 0.94 5.36 -7.86
N ILE A 43 1.04 5.51 -6.54
CA ILE A 43 0.02 6.17 -5.72
C ILE A 43 0.05 7.69 -5.97
N SER A 44 -0.93 8.21 -6.70
CA SER A 44 -1.02 9.65 -7.03
C SER A 44 -1.30 10.53 -5.81
N SER A 45 -2.12 10.05 -4.86
CA SER A 45 -2.56 10.77 -3.67
C SER A 45 -1.50 10.76 -2.57
N GLU A 46 -1.12 11.94 -2.08
CA GLU A 46 -0.18 12.04 -0.95
C GLU A 46 -0.72 11.38 0.32
N ALA A 47 -2.00 11.59 0.65
CA ALA A 47 -2.62 10.95 1.82
C ALA A 47 -2.56 9.42 1.72
N LYS A 48 -2.81 8.86 0.54
CA LYS A 48 -2.72 7.42 0.31
C LYS A 48 -1.28 6.89 0.37
N ARG A 49 -0.30 7.67 -0.12
CA ARG A 49 1.14 7.34 0.03
C ARG A 49 1.54 7.28 1.49
N GLN A 50 1.13 8.27 2.28
CA GLN A 50 1.42 8.32 3.72
C GLN A 50 0.77 7.14 4.45
N ALA A 51 -0.50 6.83 4.12
CA ALA A 51 -1.19 5.67 4.68
C ALA A 51 -0.46 4.36 4.34
N PHE A 52 -0.10 4.14 3.07
CA PHE A 52 0.64 2.95 2.65
C PHE A 52 2.00 2.82 3.38
N ALA A 53 2.75 3.91 3.52
CA ALA A 53 4.02 3.92 4.25
C ALA A 53 3.84 3.57 5.75
N ALA A 54 2.82 4.13 6.41
CA ALA A 54 2.51 3.86 7.81
C ALA A 54 2.07 2.40 8.03
N GLU A 55 1.30 1.83 7.11
CA GLU A 55 0.92 0.42 7.15
C GLU A 55 2.13 -0.50 6.96
N CYS A 56 3.06 -0.16 6.05
CA CYS A 56 4.30 -0.91 5.88
C CYS A 56 5.21 -0.86 7.12
N GLU A 57 5.27 0.27 7.81
CA GLU A 57 5.97 0.37 9.11
C GLU A 57 5.32 -0.54 10.15
N SER A 58 3.99 -0.55 10.20
CA SER A 58 3.22 -1.38 11.12
C SER A 58 3.40 -2.88 10.83
N PHE A 59 3.43 -3.26 9.56
CA PHE A 59 3.76 -4.61 9.11
C PHE A 59 5.16 -5.05 9.56
N GLN A 60 6.17 -4.19 9.43
CA GLN A 60 7.53 -4.50 9.92
C GLN A 60 7.57 -4.69 11.44
N LYS A 61 6.88 -3.83 12.19
CA LYS A 61 6.77 -3.99 13.66
C LYS A 61 6.11 -5.31 14.03
N ALA A 62 5.05 -5.70 13.32
CA ALA A 62 4.38 -6.98 13.54
C ALA A 62 5.31 -8.18 13.27
N GLN A 63 6.12 -8.12 12.21
CA GLN A 63 7.13 -9.14 11.91
C GLN A 63 8.16 -9.28 13.04
N GLN A 64 8.70 -8.17 13.54
CA GLN A 64 9.67 -8.16 14.63
C GLN A 64 9.12 -8.75 15.94
N MET A 65 7.82 -8.52 16.22
CA MET A 65 7.17 -9.14 17.38
C MET A 65 7.01 -10.66 17.22
N GLY A 66 6.87 -11.14 15.98
CA GLY A 66 6.83 -12.57 15.66
C GLY A 66 8.19 -13.28 15.74
N GLU A 67 9.30 -12.54 15.69
CA GLU A 67 10.67 -13.06 15.77
C GLU A 67 11.13 -13.37 17.21
N TRP A 68 10.22 -13.42 18.19
CA TRP A 68 10.57 -13.77 19.56
C TRP A 68 11.10 -15.21 19.65
N GLU A 69 12.32 -15.35 20.16
CA GLU A 69 12.93 -16.64 20.46
C GLU A 69 13.14 -16.80 21.98
N PHE A 70 12.71 -17.94 22.53
CA PHE A 70 12.97 -18.28 23.93
C PHE A 70 14.48 -18.49 24.15
N LYS A 71 15.09 -17.64 24.97
CA LYS A 71 16.46 -17.84 25.46
C LYS A 71 16.39 -18.39 26.88
N PRO A 72 16.77 -19.67 27.12
CA PRO A 72 16.82 -20.21 28.47
C PRO A 72 17.79 -19.41 29.34
N SER A 73 17.44 -19.21 30.61
CA SER A 73 18.36 -18.65 31.59
C SER A 73 19.57 -19.57 31.78
N SER A 74 20.71 -19.00 32.18
CA SER A 74 21.88 -19.82 32.54
C SER A 74 21.49 -20.86 33.60
N PRO A 75 22.01 -22.10 33.52
CA PRO A 75 21.71 -23.10 34.53
C PRO A 75 22.14 -22.61 35.91
N ASP A 76 21.24 -22.73 36.89
CA ASP A 76 21.54 -22.42 38.28
C ASP A 76 22.73 -23.28 38.74
N ARG A 77 23.80 -22.60 39.20
CA ARG A 77 24.91 -23.25 39.89
C ARG A 77 24.63 -23.18 41.38
N TYR A 78 23.85 -24.14 41.88
CA TYR A 78 23.73 -24.44 43.32
C TYR A 78 24.94 -25.21 43.82
#